data_AF-A0A539DVE4-F1
#
_entry.id   AF-A0A539DVE4-F1
#
_cell.length_a   1.000
_cell.length_b   1.000
_cell.length_c   1.000
_cell.angle_alpha   90.00
_cell.angle_beta   90.00
_cell.angle_gamma   90.00
#
_symmetry.space_group_name_H-M   'P 1'
#
loop_
_entity.id
_entity.type
_entity.pdbx_description
1 polymer ?
#
loop_
_entity_poly.entity_id
_entity_poly.type
_entity_poly.pdbx_seq_one_letter_code
_entity_poly.pdbx_strand_id
1 'polypeptide(L)'
;MHELDAHLGGRRPFGLGYWPMADDDPGVAVQRESIRLVSPDGALVRGVLWTPPSGTPWKTAVILSHPRGDFSVHYACPLLAAAGYAVLGFGTRYMNNDIDCLHEQCIVDVQTAHDEMRRRGADAVVLLGNSGGGSLMALAQAQLGIGDGWIGIAAHPGEGVFMLQVIDPSVADENDPFATVPELDMYEPDNGWRPWPEPCTYDPAWLARYRAAQVDRVARIDAIAKASIAESVDAGQRVRGLDKAGDVAAWREQRRRAVFTQYLTIYRTLADPAYLDLSIDADERPMGSLFAFPDPFEANYGRGGLARTMTARGWLSTWSGLSSHAKLADTMPRVTVPTILVHPTADTEIRMRQAKEIVDSAGAADTTYVELAGAPHYLEGHRREALAIVADWLGARFA
;
A
#
# COMPACT_ATOMS: atom_id res chain seq x y z
N MET A 1 23.34 -22.41 -16.60
CA MET A 1 22.90 -21.45 -15.56
C MET A 1 23.62 -20.15 -15.90
N HIS A 2 23.04 -19.33 -16.77
CA HIS A 2 23.64 -18.03 -17.11
C HIS A 2 23.76 -17.19 -15.84
N GLU A 3 24.84 -16.42 -15.71
CA GLU A 3 25.05 -15.46 -14.63
C GLU A 3 23.86 -14.48 -14.60
N LEU A 4 22.85 -14.81 -13.80
CA LEU A 4 21.81 -13.85 -13.44
C LEU A 4 22.47 -12.89 -12.47
N ASP A 5 22.51 -11.58 -12.80
CA ASP A 5 22.83 -10.56 -11.80
C ASP A 5 21.92 -10.82 -10.59
N ALA A 6 22.53 -11.06 -9.42
CA ALA A 6 21.83 -11.43 -8.20
C ALA A 6 20.73 -10.42 -7.81
N HIS A 7 20.77 -9.22 -8.39
CA HIS A 7 19.80 -8.15 -8.18
C HIS A 7 18.88 -7.85 -9.37
N LEU A 8 19.10 -8.44 -10.56
CA LEU A 8 18.16 -8.35 -11.71
C LEU A 8 17.21 -9.55 -11.81
N GLY A 9 17.26 -10.47 -10.85
CA GLY A 9 16.32 -11.58 -10.72
C GLY A 9 16.31 -12.56 -11.90
N GLY A 10 15.71 -13.74 -11.70
CA GLY A 10 15.31 -14.61 -12.82
C GLY A 10 13.90 -14.24 -13.31
N ARG A 11 13.49 -14.80 -14.46
CA ARG A 11 12.08 -14.73 -14.91
C ARG A 11 11.14 -15.19 -13.78
N ARG A 12 10.17 -14.34 -13.41
CA ARG A 12 9.13 -14.62 -12.40
C ARG A 12 7.75 -14.67 -13.08
N PRO A 13 6.73 -15.25 -12.43
CA PRO A 13 5.37 -15.19 -12.96
C PRO A 13 4.94 -13.73 -13.20
N PHE A 14 4.28 -13.49 -14.32
CA PHE A 14 3.71 -12.19 -14.68
C PHE A 14 2.77 -11.69 -13.58
N GLY A 15 2.86 -10.40 -13.21
CA GLY A 15 2.00 -9.77 -12.21
C GLY A 15 2.47 -9.84 -10.75
N LEU A 16 3.64 -10.43 -10.45
CA LEU A 16 4.11 -10.65 -9.07
C LEU A 16 5.40 -9.90 -8.68
N GLY A 17 5.80 -8.84 -9.37
CA GLY A 17 7.04 -8.19 -8.96
C GLY A 17 7.26 -6.78 -9.46
N TYR A 18 7.31 -5.85 -8.51
CA TYR A 18 7.94 -4.54 -8.65
C TYR A 18 9.50 -4.61 -8.61
N TRP A 19 10.08 -5.78 -8.90
CA TRP A 19 11.52 -6.02 -8.97
C TRP A 19 12.03 -5.88 -10.43
N PRO A 20 13.28 -5.43 -10.66
CA PRO A 20 13.88 -5.33 -11.98
C PRO A 20 13.85 -6.67 -12.69
N MET A 21 13.55 -6.61 -13.99
CA MET A 21 13.74 -7.70 -14.94
C MET A 21 14.89 -7.36 -15.89
N ALA A 22 15.24 -8.29 -16.78
CA ALA A 22 16.26 -8.04 -17.81
C ALA A 22 15.95 -6.80 -18.67
N ASP A 23 14.67 -6.52 -18.94
CA ASP A 23 14.23 -5.35 -19.72
C ASP A 23 14.44 -4.01 -18.96
N ASP A 24 14.61 -4.08 -17.64
CA ASP A 24 14.89 -2.93 -16.76
C ASP A 24 16.40 -2.64 -16.63
N ASP A 25 17.27 -3.37 -17.35
CA ASP A 25 18.69 -3.09 -17.38
C ASP A 25 18.95 -1.72 -18.04
N PRO A 26 19.51 -0.73 -17.31
CA PRO A 26 19.76 0.59 -17.87
C PRO A 26 20.88 0.61 -18.91
N GLY A 27 21.64 -0.49 -19.09
CA GLY A 27 22.77 -0.57 -20.02
C GLY A 27 24.03 0.19 -19.54
N VAL A 28 24.02 0.68 -18.30
CA VAL A 28 25.15 1.36 -17.66
C VAL A 28 25.38 0.80 -16.25
N ALA A 29 26.64 0.80 -15.80
CA ALA A 29 27.00 0.27 -14.50
C ALA A 29 26.60 1.24 -13.36
N VAL A 30 25.50 0.94 -12.68
CA VAL A 30 25.07 1.63 -11.45
C VAL A 30 25.73 1.04 -10.21
N GLN A 31 25.98 1.88 -9.21
CA GLN A 31 26.59 1.46 -7.94
C GLN A 31 25.51 1.09 -6.91
N ARG A 32 25.88 0.24 -5.94
CA ARG A 32 24.97 -0.32 -4.94
C ARG A 32 25.67 -0.37 -3.58
N GLU A 33 25.02 0.16 -2.55
CA GLU A 33 25.48 0.12 -1.15
C GLU A 33 24.38 -0.45 -0.27
N SER A 34 24.69 -1.45 0.56
CA SER A 34 23.76 -1.94 1.58
C SER A 34 23.62 -0.92 2.72
N ILE A 35 22.39 -0.53 3.01
CA ILE A 35 22.09 0.48 4.03
C ILE A 35 21.43 -0.17 5.24
N ARG A 36 21.89 0.24 6.42
CA ARG A 36 21.28 -0.11 7.71
C ARG A 36 21.22 1.13 8.60
N LEU A 37 20.02 1.58 8.89
CA LEU A 37 19.73 2.74 9.73
C LEU A 37 18.94 2.30 10.96
N VAL A 38 19.00 3.11 12.01
CA VAL A 38 18.20 2.93 13.23
C VAL A 38 17.36 4.18 13.39
N SER A 39 16.04 4.02 13.43
CA SER A 39 15.12 5.13 13.65
C SER A 39 15.25 5.68 15.08
N PRO A 40 14.75 6.90 15.36
CA PRO A 40 14.83 7.51 16.70
C PRO A 40 14.19 6.66 17.82
N ASP A 41 13.22 5.81 17.48
CA ASP A 41 12.55 4.88 18.39
C ASP A 41 13.15 3.46 18.39
N GLY A 42 14.29 3.26 17.72
CA GLY A 42 15.10 2.05 17.79
C GLY A 42 14.75 0.95 16.77
N ALA A 43 13.84 1.21 15.83
CA ALA A 43 13.53 0.27 14.77
C ALA A 43 14.64 0.23 13.71
N LEU A 44 14.76 -0.93 13.04
CA LEU A 44 15.77 -1.15 12.02
C LEU A 44 15.21 -0.86 10.63
N VAL A 45 15.79 0.10 9.93
CA VAL A 45 15.48 0.40 8.53
C VAL A 45 16.60 -0.14 7.64
N ARG A 46 16.26 -0.99 6.67
CA ARG A 46 17.24 -1.65 5.78
C ARG A 46 16.87 -1.42 4.34
N GLY A 47 17.89 -1.25 3.50
CA GLY A 47 17.70 -0.99 2.08
C GLY A 47 18.97 -1.14 1.27
N VAL A 48 18.88 -0.74 0.01
CA VAL A 48 20.01 -0.58 -0.90
C VAL A 48 19.96 0.83 -1.46
N LEU A 49 21.07 1.54 -1.32
CA LEU A 49 21.29 2.81 -2.00
C LEU A 49 21.89 2.51 -3.37
N TRP A 50 21.16 2.91 -4.41
CA TRP A 50 21.59 2.86 -5.80
C TRP A 50 22.09 4.24 -6.20
N THR A 51 23.29 4.33 -6.75
CA THR A 51 23.84 5.62 -7.20
C THR A 51 24.31 5.54 -8.65
N PRO A 52 24.45 6.70 -9.31
CA PRO A 52 24.96 6.76 -10.67
C PRO A 52 26.34 6.11 -10.84
N PRO A 53 26.79 5.89 -12.08
CA PRO A 53 28.11 5.33 -12.36
C PRO A 53 29.23 6.08 -11.63
N SER A 54 30.27 5.35 -11.23
CA SER A 54 31.40 5.90 -10.47
C SER A 54 31.96 7.16 -11.09
N GLY A 55 32.19 8.19 -10.26
CA GLY A 55 32.64 9.52 -10.70
C GLY A 55 31.52 10.47 -11.14
N THR A 56 30.26 10.01 -11.19
CA THR A 56 29.10 10.86 -11.50
C THR A 56 28.52 11.42 -10.20
N PRO A 57 28.59 12.75 -9.94
CA PRO A 57 27.97 13.34 -8.77
C PRO A 57 26.45 13.30 -8.89
N TRP A 58 25.77 13.24 -7.75
CA TRP A 58 24.32 13.39 -7.64
C TRP A 58 24.01 14.43 -6.58
N LYS A 59 22.95 15.21 -6.80
CA LYS A 59 22.43 16.22 -5.87
C LYS A 59 21.04 15.89 -5.38
N THR A 60 20.27 15.18 -6.19
CA THR A 60 18.90 14.78 -5.87
C THR A 60 18.85 13.31 -5.55
N ALA A 61 18.22 13.03 -4.41
CA ALA A 61 17.91 11.69 -3.95
C ALA A 61 16.43 11.40 -4.15
N VAL A 62 16.09 10.16 -4.50
CA VAL A 62 14.74 9.62 -4.49
C VAL A 62 14.69 8.52 -3.45
N ILE A 63 13.75 8.58 -2.52
CA ILE A 63 13.54 7.49 -1.55
C ILE A 63 12.21 6.80 -1.85
N LEU A 64 12.19 5.47 -1.75
CA LEU A 64 11.02 4.67 -2.06
C LEU A 64 10.88 3.48 -1.13
N SER A 65 9.63 3.24 -0.72
CA SER A 65 9.26 2.17 0.19
C SER A 65 7.79 1.81 0.01
N HIS A 66 7.42 0.68 0.61
CA HIS A 66 6.05 0.19 0.73
C HIS A 66 5.81 -0.20 2.18
N PRO A 67 4.60 -0.03 2.74
CA PRO A 67 4.31 -0.34 4.15
C PRO A 67 4.81 -1.72 4.59
N ARG A 68 4.74 -2.71 3.70
CA ARG A 68 5.06 -4.12 3.99
C ARG A 68 5.96 -4.81 2.94
N GLY A 69 6.25 -4.13 1.83
CA GLY A 69 6.99 -4.68 0.70
C GLY A 69 8.45 -4.29 0.78
N ASP A 70 9.35 -5.17 0.35
CA ASP A 70 10.76 -4.82 0.24
C ASP A 70 11.03 -4.07 -1.07
N PHE A 71 11.27 -2.77 -0.99
CA PHE A 71 11.58 -1.93 -2.15
C PHE A 71 13.09 -1.73 -2.35
N SER A 72 13.93 -2.45 -1.60
CA SER A 72 15.39 -2.29 -1.70
C SER A 72 15.94 -2.55 -3.09
N VAL A 73 15.32 -3.45 -3.85
CA VAL A 73 15.66 -3.68 -5.25
C VAL A 73 14.48 -3.41 -6.18
N HIS A 74 13.73 -2.32 -6.02
CA HIS A 74 12.59 -1.95 -6.88
C HIS A 74 13.03 -1.59 -8.33
N TYR A 75 12.18 -1.82 -9.36
CA TYR A 75 12.53 -1.57 -10.78
C TYR A 75 12.94 -0.12 -11.09
N ALA A 76 12.39 0.83 -10.33
CA ALA A 76 12.73 2.24 -10.45
C ALA A 76 14.19 2.54 -10.06
N CYS A 77 14.78 1.75 -9.15
CA CYS A 77 16.11 2.00 -8.60
C CYS A 77 17.22 2.04 -9.66
N PRO A 78 17.44 0.98 -10.47
CA PRO A 78 18.50 1.01 -11.48
C PRO A 78 18.25 2.05 -12.57
N LEU A 79 16.99 2.25 -12.98
CA LEU A 79 16.63 3.18 -14.06
C LEU A 79 16.85 4.65 -13.67
N LEU A 80 16.42 5.05 -12.46
CA LEU A 80 16.63 6.41 -11.96
C LEU A 80 18.10 6.65 -11.55
N ALA A 81 18.80 5.63 -11.04
CA ALA A 81 20.24 5.74 -10.79
C ALA A 81 21.04 5.97 -12.07
N ALA A 82 20.69 5.27 -13.16
CA ALA A 82 21.27 5.51 -14.48
C ALA A 82 20.95 6.90 -15.04
N ALA A 83 19.80 7.47 -14.66
CA ALA A 83 19.40 8.83 -15.02
C ALA A 83 20.10 9.94 -14.19
N GLY A 84 20.98 9.59 -13.25
CA GLY A 84 21.79 10.57 -12.49
C GLY A 84 21.32 10.85 -11.07
N TYR A 85 20.32 10.14 -10.56
CA TYR A 85 19.78 10.33 -9.20
C TYR A 85 20.34 9.31 -8.21
N ALA A 86 20.50 9.69 -6.94
CA ALA A 86 20.65 8.68 -5.89
C ALA A 86 19.27 8.10 -5.55
N VAL A 87 19.16 6.79 -5.40
CA VAL A 87 17.88 6.12 -5.15
C VAL A 87 18.01 5.18 -3.96
N LEU A 88 17.37 5.50 -2.84
CA LEU A 88 17.34 4.65 -1.66
C LEU A 88 16.01 3.88 -1.61
N GLY A 89 16.04 2.65 -2.11
CA GLY A 89 14.98 1.68 -1.88
C GLY A 89 15.15 1.06 -0.49
N PHE A 90 14.10 1.05 0.32
CA PHE A 90 14.16 0.48 1.67
C PHE A 90 12.87 -0.21 2.08
N GLY A 91 12.98 -1.17 2.99
CA GLY A 91 11.84 -1.74 3.70
C GLY A 91 11.60 -1.01 5.02
N THR A 92 10.32 -0.81 5.35
CA THR A 92 9.91 -0.38 6.68
C THR A 92 10.18 -1.48 7.71
N ARG A 93 9.98 -1.17 8.99
CA ARG A 93 10.00 -2.16 10.09
C ARG A 93 8.95 -3.27 9.96
N TYR A 94 7.99 -3.15 9.04
CA TYR A 94 6.89 -4.10 8.83
C TYR A 94 7.01 -4.93 7.55
N MET A 95 8.21 -5.00 6.96
CA MET A 95 8.47 -5.92 5.85
C MET A 95 7.96 -7.33 6.17
N ASN A 96 7.05 -7.84 5.33
CA ASN A 96 6.36 -9.14 5.49
C ASN A 96 5.56 -9.31 6.80
N ASN A 97 5.21 -8.21 7.49
CA ASN A 97 4.41 -8.24 8.71
C ASN A 97 3.15 -7.38 8.56
N ASP A 98 2.10 -7.97 8.00
CA ASP A 98 0.80 -7.31 7.87
C ASP A 98 0.06 -7.18 9.22
N ILE A 99 0.27 -8.14 10.12
CA ILE A 99 -0.52 -8.37 11.33
C ILE A 99 -0.64 -7.11 12.20
N ASP A 100 0.45 -6.36 12.32
CA ASP A 100 0.55 -5.23 13.24
C ASP A 100 1.18 -4.00 12.58
N CYS A 101 1.05 -3.89 11.25
CA CYS A 101 1.54 -2.75 10.49
C CYS A 101 0.83 -1.47 10.93
N LEU A 102 1.61 -0.45 11.30
CA LEU A 102 1.12 0.87 11.67
C LEU A 102 1.73 1.93 10.75
N HIS A 103 0.92 2.59 9.94
CA HIS A 103 1.40 3.63 9.03
C HIS A 103 2.05 4.80 9.77
N GLU A 104 1.57 5.13 10.98
CA GLU A 104 2.16 6.15 11.85
C GLU A 104 3.61 5.81 12.27
N GLN A 105 3.96 4.53 12.29
CA GLN A 105 5.33 4.08 12.56
C GLN A 105 6.14 3.96 11.27
N CYS A 106 5.51 3.58 10.15
CA CYS A 106 6.15 3.56 8.84
C CYS A 106 6.69 4.95 8.45
N ILE A 107 5.97 6.04 8.74
CA ILE A 107 6.45 7.39 8.39
C ILE A 107 7.71 7.81 9.16
N VAL A 108 7.94 7.25 10.36
CA VAL A 108 9.19 7.43 11.12
C VAL A 108 10.37 6.76 10.38
N ASP A 109 10.11 5.60 9.77
CA ASP A 109 11.11 4.91 8.93
C ASP A 109 11.39 5.70 7.65
N VAL A 110 10.37 6.31 7.04
CA VAL A 110 10.53 7.21 5.88
C VAL A 110 11.37 8.42 6.24
N GLN A 111 11.11 9.07 7.38
CA GLN A 111 11.93 10.19 7.86
C GLN A 111 13.38 9.77 8.10
N THR A 112 13.60 8.58 8.66
CA THR A 112 14.95 8.04 8.88
C THR A 112 15.73 7.89 7.57
N ALA A 113 15.09 7.38 6.51
CA ALA A 113 15.69 7.28 5.18
C ALA A 113 15.92 8.67 4.53
N HIS A 114 14.96 9.59 4.67
CA HIS A 114 15.08 10.97 4.18
C HIS A 114 16.29 11.68 4.81
N ASP A 115 16.40 11.64 6.13
CA ASP A 115 17.45 12.33 6.88
C ASP A 115 18.84 11.78 6.56
N GLU A 116 18.95 10.47 6.30
CA GLU A 116 20.19 9.87 5.82
C GLU A 116 20.61 10.42 4.46
N MET A 117 19.67 10.61 3.52
CA MET A 117 19.98 11.19 2.21
C MET A 117 20.41 12.66 2.34
N ARG A 118 19.74 13.45 3.20
CA ARG A 118 20.17 14.81 3.54
C ARG A 118 21.57 14.83 4.15
N ARG A 119 21.86 13.94 5.11
CA ARG A 119 23.18 13.82 5.75
C ARG A 119 24.30 13.48 4.74
N ARG A 120 23.96 12.71 3.69
CA ARG A 120 24.87 12.37 2.59
C ARG A 120 25.07 13.49 1.56
N GLY A 121 24.39 14.62 1.72
CA GLY A 121 24.58 15.81 0.89
C GLY A 121 23.55 15.99 -0.22
N ALA A 122 22.36 15.36 -0.13
CA ALA A 122 21.28 15.63 -1.07
C ALA A 122 20.75 17.07 -0.92
N ASP A 123 20.77 17.84 -2.02
CA ASP A 123 20.15 19.16 -2.15
C ASP A 123 18.61 19.05 -2.17
N ALA A 124 18.08 17.94 -2.72
CA ALA A 124 16.66 17.59 -2.69
C ALA A 124 16.47 16.09 -2.42
N VAL A 125 15.41 15.74 -1.69
CA VAL A 125 14.98 14.36 -1.44
C VAL A 125 13.52 14.20 -1.87
N VAL A 126 13.25 13.44 -2.91
CA VAL A 126 11.92 13.24 -3.48
C VAL A 126 11.33 11.91 -2.98
N LEU A 127 10.06 11.91 -2.58
CA LEU A 127 9.36 10.72 -2.10
C LEU A 127 8.66 10.02 -3.26
N LEU A 128 9.02 8.77 -3.53
CA LEU A 128 8.38 7.96 -4.57
C LEU A 128 7.61 6.79 -3.95
N GLY A 129 6.32 6.72 -4.24
CA GLY A 129 5.44 5.63 -3.83
C GLY A 129 4.85 4.89 -5.02
N ASN A 130 5.11 3.57 -5.11
CA ASN A 130 4.38 2.67 -6.01
C ASN A 130 3.31 1.89 -5.22
N SER A 131 2.09 1.80 -5.73
CA SER A 131 0.99 1.08 -5.07
C SER A 131 0.73 1.62 -3.66
N GLY A 132 0.65 0.78 -2.63
CA GLY A 132 0.54 1.20 -1.22
C GLY A 132 1.69 2.10 -0.71
N GLY A 133 2.81 2.16 -1.44
CA GLY A 133 3.86 3.15 -1.19
C GLY A 133 3.38 4.59 -1.42
N GLY A 134 2.41 4.81 -2.32
CA GLY A 134 1.86 6.14 -2.62
C GLY A 134 1.20 6.79 -1.41
N SER A 135 0.27 6.06 -0.78
CA SER A 135 -0.39 6.49 0.47
C SER A 135 0.60 6.69 1.62
N LEU A 136 1.58 5.80 1.76
CA LEU A 136 2.64 5.94 2.77
C LEU A 136 3.46 7.22 2.58
N MET A 137 3.95 7.47 1.36
CA MET A 137 4.79 8.64 1.07
C MET A 137 3.99 9.94 1.20
N ALA A 138 2.72 9.96 0.78
CA ALA A 138 1.85 11.11 0.98
C ALA A 138 1.57 11.37 2.46
N LEU A 139 1.36 10.31 3.27
CA LEU A 139 1.19 10.45 4.71
C LEU A 139 2.45 11.01 5.38
N ALA A 140 3.63 10.53 5.00
CA ALA A 140 4.91 11.02 5.53
C ALA A 140 5.09 12.51 5.21
N GLN A 141 4.85 12.91 3.96
CA GLN A 141 4.91 14.31 3.55
C GLN A 141 3.90 15.16 4.35
N ALA A 142 2.63 14.74 4.38
CA ALA A 142 1.56 15.53 4.98
C ALA A 142 1.67 15.69 6.50
N GLN A 143 2.26 14.71 7.21
CA GLN A 143 2.40 14.76 8.66
C GLN A 143 3.74 15.33 9.13
N LEU A 144 4.83 15.07 8.39
CA LEU A 144 6.19 15.42 8.83
C LEU A 144 6.78 16.62 8.06
N GLY A 145 6.17 17.02 6.95
CA GLY A 145 6.67 18.11 6.10
C GLY A 145 8.01 17.79 5.43
N ILE A 146 8.35 16.51 5.30
CA ILE A 146 9.57 16.03 4.65
C ILE A 146 9.37 15.77 3.16
N GLY A 147 10.46 15.78 2.40
CA GLY A 147 10.45 15.53 0.97
C GLY A 147 10.16 16.78 0.14
N ASP A 148 10.96 17.00 -0.90
CA ASP A 148 10.92 18.17 -1.77
C ASP A 148 10.01 17.98 -3.00
N GLY A 149 9.52 16.76 -3.21
CA GLY A 149 8.57 16.39 -4.26
C GLY A 149 7.90 15.05 -3.96
N TRP A 150 6.78 14.77 -4.62
CA TRP A 150 6.04 13.52 -4.49
C TRP A 150 5.80 12.88 -5.85
N ILE A 151 6.16 11.60 -5.98
CA ILE A 151 5.95 10.79 -7.18
C ILE A 151 5.04 9.61 -6.81
N GLY A 152 3.87 9.54 -7.44
CA GLY A 152 3.00 8.37 -7.41
C GLY A 152 3.17 7.54 -8.68
N ILE A 153 3.34 6.22 -8.53
CA ILE A 153 3.26 5.27 -9.64
C ILE A 153 2.20 4.23 -9.31
N ALA A 154 1.14 4.11 -10.11
CA ALA A 154 -0.01 3.26 -9.80
C ALA A 154 -0.45 3.42 -8.32
N ALA A 155 -0.50 4.67 -7.85
CA ALA A 155 -0.58 4.98 -6.43
C ALA A 155 -1.93 4.53 -5.86
N HIS A 156 -1.88 3.75 -4.78
CA HIS A 156 -3.07 3.27 -4.10
C HIS A 156 -3.72 4.43 -3.33
N PRO A 157 -5.06 4.62 -3.36
CA PRO A 157 -5.75 5.61 -2.52
C PRO A 157 -5.63 5.38 -1.00
N GLY A 158 -4.91 4.34 -0.57
CA GLY A 158 -4.83 3.83 0.80
C GLY A 158 -5.35 2.40 0.93
N GLU A 159 -4.63 1.53 1.65
CA GLU A 159 -5.02 0.12 1.82
C GLU A 159 -6.39 -0.04 2.49
N GLY A 160 -6.76 0.85 3.40
CA GLY A 160 -8.11 0.87 3.95
C GLY A 160 -9.19 1.21 2.92
N VAL A 161 -8.90 2.14 2.00
CA VAL A 161 -9.81 2.48 0.90
C VAL A 161 -9.96 1.29 -0.05
N PHE A 162 -8.87 0.56 -0.31
CA PHE A 162 -8.92 -0.71 -1.04
C PHE A 162 -9.91 -1.69 -0.41
N MET A 163 -9.79 -1.88 0.90
CA MET A 163 -10.56 -2.87 1.63
C MET A 163 -12.06 -2.59 1.53
N LEU A 164 -12.48 -1.33 1.45
CA LEU A 164 -13.87 -0.95 1.20
C LEU A 164 -14.39 -1.39 -0.18
N GLN A 165 -13.50 -1.69 -1.12
CA GLN A 165 -13.85 -2.15 -2.47
C GLN A 165 -13.87 -3.67 -2.57
N VAL A 166 -13.05 -4.36 -1.77
CA VAL A 166 -12.81 -5.80 -1.92
C VAL A 166 -13.31 -6.66 -0.74
N ILE A 167 -13.71 -6.08 0.38
CA ILE A 167 -14.26 -6.88 1.48
C ILE A 167 -15.61 -7.46 1.07
N ASP A 168 -15.82 -8.75 1.30
CA ASP A 168 -17.07 -9.42 0.96
C ASP A 168 -18.15 -9.03 1.98
N PRO A 169 -19.18 -8.25 1.61
CA PRO A 169 -20.17 -7.78 2.57
C PRO A 169 -21.17 -8.86 2.98
N SER A 170 -21.20 -10.00 2.27
CA SER A 170 -22.19 -11.05 2.50
C SER A 170 -21.85 -11.96 3.69
N VAL A 171 -20.67 -11.82 4.31
CA VAL A 171 -20.33 -12.55 5.54
C VAL A 171 -21.27 -12.10 6.68
N ALA A 172 -22.12 -13.04 7.11
CA ALA A 172 -23.14 -12.80 8.13
C ALA A 172 -22.58 -12.89 9.57
N ASP A 173 -21.59 -13.75 9.78
CA ASP A 173 -20.91 -13.96 11.07
C ASP A 173 -19.39 -13.98 10.84
N GLU A 174 -18.64 -13.11 11.53
CA GLU A 174 -17.19 -13.06 11.42
C GLU A 174 -16.50 -14.31 12.01
N ASN A 175 -17.22 -15.14 12.77
CA ASN A 175 -16.71 -16.41 13.31
C ASN A 175 -17.06 -17.63 12.44
N ASP A 176 -17.91 -17.48 11.43
CA ASP A 176 -18.24 -18.52 10.46
C ASP A 176 -18.13 -17.96 9.03
N PRO A 177 -16.99 -18.17 8.34
CA PRO A 177 -16.77 -17.60 7.01
C PRO A 177 -17.73 -18.12 5.92
N PHE A 178 -18.49 -19.20 6.20
CA PHE A 178 -19.50 -19.73 5.29
C PHE A 178 -20.92 -19.21 5.58
N ALA A 179 -21.15 -18.59 6.75
CA ALA A 179 -22.40 -17.91 7.04
C ALA A 179 -22.55 -16.70 6.10
N THR A 180 -23.53 -16.78 5.21
CA THR A 180 -23.67 -15.87 4.06
C THR A 180 -25.06 -15.24 4.02
N VAL A 181 -25.14 -13.96 3.68
CA VAL A 181 -26.37 -13.21 3.35
C VAL A 181 -26.57 -13.30 1.82
N PRO A 182 -27.49 -14.16 1.33
CA PRO A 182 -27.59 -14.46 -0.10
C PRO A 182 -27.84 -13.23 -0.98
N GLU A 183 -28.61 -12.25 -0.50
CA GLU A 183 -28.95 -11.02 -1.23
C GLU A 183 -27.74 -10.10 -1.46
N LEU A 184 -26.64 -10.33 -0.75
CA LEU A 184 -25.38 -9.58 -0.86
C LEU A 184 -24.25 -10.42 -1.47
N ASP A 185 -24.45 -11.72 -1.72
CA ASP A 185 -23.40 -12.57 -2.24
C ASP A 185 -23.18 -12.29 -3.73
N MET A 186 -22.02 -11.71 -4.09
CA MET A 186 -21.68 -11.42 -5.49
C MET A 186 -21.46 -12.68 -6.33
N TYR A 187 -21.39 -13.86 -5.70
CA TYR A 187 -21.22 -15.16 -6.33
C TYR A 187 -22.53 -15.96 -6.42
N GLU A 188 -23.66 -15.38 -6.01
CA GLU A 188 -25.00 -15.94 -6.21
C GLU A 188 -25.49 -15.66 -7.64
N PRO A 189 -25.89 -16.69 -8.43
CA PRO A 189 -26.39 -16.51 -9.79
C PRO A 189 -27.53 -15.49 -9.94
N ASP A 190 -28.43 -15.41 -8.94
CA ASP A 190 -29.56 -14.48 -8.92
C ASP A 190 -29.12 -13.01 -8.79
N ASN A 191 -27.91 -12.76 -8.26
CA ASN A 191 -27.33 -11.42 -8.17
C ASN A 191 -26.52 -11.03 -9.42
N GLY A 192 -26.34 -11.94 -10.39
CA GLY A 192 -25.66 -11.67 -11.66
C GLY A 192 -24.37 -12.47 -11.91
N TRP A 193 -23.97 -13.33 -10.96
CA TRP A 193 -22.75 -14.13 -11.10
C TRP A 193 -22.82 -15.16 -12.22
N ARG A 194 -21.69 -15.38 -12.90
CA ARG A 194 -21.48 -16.43 -13.90
C ARG A 194 -20.16 -17.15 -13.64
N PRO A 195 -20.06 -18.47 -13.91
CA PRO A 195 -18.84 -19.22 -13.69
C PRO A 195 -17.65 -18.67 -14.50
N TRP A 196 -16.49 -18.55 -13.86
CA TRP A 196 -15.26 -18.12 -14.55
C TRP A 196 -14.94 -19.02 -15.76
N PRO A 197 -14.52 -18.47 -16.92
CA PRO A 197 -14.22 -17.07 -17.22
C PRO A 197 -15.37 -16.31 -17.92
N GLU A 198 -16.63 -16.68 -17.69
CA GLU A 198 -17.77 -15.93 -18.24
C GLU A 198 -17.90 -14.57 -17.51
N PRO A 199 -18.05 -13.44 -18.25
CA PRO A 199 -18.27 -12.15 -17.61
C PRO A 199 -19.60 -12.10 -16.87
N CYS A 200 -19.61 -11.44 -15.72
CA CYS A 200 -20.80 -11.18 -14.93
C CYS A 200 -21.46 -9.86 -15.35
N THR A 201 -22.70 -9.65 -14.92
CA THR A 201 -23.37 -8.35 -15.02
C THR A 201 -24.20 -8.13 -13.78
N TYR A 202 -23.89 -7.07 -13.03
CA TYR A 202 -24.56 -6.76 -11.77
C TYR A 202 -25.57 -5.61 -11.96
N ASP A 203 -26.76 -5.76 -11.37
CA ASP A 203 -27.76 -4.68 -11.38
C ASP A 203 -27.21 -3.43 -10.64
N PRO A 204 -27.33 -2.21 -11.21
CA PRO A 204 -26.79 -1.01 -10.58
C PRO A 204 -27.38 -0.71 -9.19
N ALA A 205 -28.66 -1.02 -8.95
CA ALA A 205 -29.27 -0.83 -7.63
C ALA A 205 -28.79 -1.88 -6.63
N TRP A 206 -28.54 -3.12 -7.07
CA TRP A 206 -27.85 -4.14 -6.27
C TRP A 206 -26.43 -3.70 -5.93
N LEU A 207 -25.65 -3.22 -6.91
CA LEU A 207 -24.27 -2.78 -6.68
C LEU A 207 -24.20 -1.65 -5.65
N ALA A 208 -25.14 -0.69 -5.69
CA ALA A 208 -25.23 0.36 -4.67
C ALA A 208 -25.45 -0.19 -3.25
N ARG A 209 -26.34 -1.19 -3.09
CA ARG A 209 -26.55 -1.88 -1.80
C ARG A 209 -25.32 -2.68 -1.37
N TYR A 210 -24.67 -3.37 -2.31
CA TYR A 210 -23.45 -4.12 -2.06
C TYR A 210 -22.33 -3.22 -1.51
N ARG A 211 -22.06 -2.08 -2.17
CA ARG A 211 -21.05 -1.10 -1.71
C ARG A 211 -21.37 -0.53 -0.34
N ALA A 212 -22.64 -0.24 -0.04
CA ALA A 212 -23.05 0.21 1.29
C ALA A 212 -22.79 -0.88 2.35
N ALA A 213 -23.09 -2.14 2.04
CA ALA A 213 -22.86 -3.25 2.95
C ALA A 213 -21.36 -3.55 3.18
N GLN A 214 -20.47 -3.22 2.23
CA GLN A 214 -19.01 -3.30 2.43
C GLN A 214 -18.57 -2.33 3.53
N VAL A 215 -19.07 -1.09 3.47
CA VAL A 215 -18.85 -0.07 4.50
C VAL A 215 -19.38 -0.55 5.86
N ASP A 216 -20.59 -1.10 5.90
CA ASP A 216 -21.19 -1.60 7.14
C ASP A 216 -20.38 -2.74 7.75
N ARG A 217 -19.83 -3.65 6.94
CA ARG A 217 -18.97 -4.74 7.43
C ARG A 217 -17.68 -4.20 8.04
N VAL A 218 -17.01 -3.26 7.37
CA VAL A 218 -15.83 -2.57 7.93
C VAL A 218 -16.19 -1.87 9.25
N ALA A 219 -17.35 -1.20 9.34
CA ALA A 219 -17.81 -0.56 10.57
C ALA A 219 -18.00 -1.55 11.73
N ARG A 220 -18.52 -2.76 11.47
CA ARG A 220 -18.64 -3.82 12.49
C ARG A 220 -17.27 -4.28 12.98
N ILE A 221 -16.32 -4.52 12.08
CA ILE A 221 -14.95 -4.94 12.44
C ILE A 221 -14.23 -3.83 13.21
N ASP A 222 -14.40 -2.58 12.79
CA ASP A 222 -13.92 -1.39 13.52
C ASP A 222 -14.44 -1.33 14.95
N ALA A 223 -15.73 -1.61 15.16
CA ALA A 223 -16.33 -1.61 16.48
C ALA A 223 -15.69 -2.66 17.41
N ILE A 224 -15.41 -3.87 16.88
CA ILE A 224 -14.69 -4.92 17.63
C ILE A 224 -13.28 -4.45 17.99
N ALA A 225 -12.54 -3.90 17.01
CA ALA A 225 -11.17 -3.42 17.23
C ALA A 225 -11.13 -2.29 18.28
N LYS A 226 -12.02 -1.29 18.15
CA LYS A 226 -12.11 -0.14 19.04
C LYS A 226 -12.53 -0.56 20.46
N ALA A 227 -13.50 -1.46 20.60
CA ALA A 227 -13.93 -1.97 21.90
C ALA A 227 -12.79 -2.72 22.62
N SER A 228 -12.06 -3.57 21.90
CA SER A 228 -10.88 -4.28 22.40
C SER A 228 -9.78 -3.34 22.91
N ILE A 229 -9.49 -2.26 22.16
CA ILE A 229 -8.52 -1.24 22.60
C ILE A 229 -9.04 -0.46 23.81
N ALA A 230 -10.31 -0.05 23.81
CA ALA A 230 -10.91 0.68 24.93
C ALA A 230 -10.87 -0.12 26.24
N GLU A 231 -11.18 -1.43 26.20
CA GLU A 231 -11.09 -2.29 27.37
C GLU A 231 -9.66 -2.36 27.93
N SER A 232 -8.67 -2.46 27.03
CA SER A 232 -7.25 -2.46 27.38
C SER A 232 -6.83 -1.15 28.06
N VAL A 233 -7.21 -0.02 27.48
CA VAL A 233 -6.92 1.32 28.03
C VAL A 233 -7.56 1.51 29.39
N ASP A 234 -8.84 1.17 29.53
CA ASP A 234 -9.59 1.29 30.79
C ASP A 234 -8.99 0.41 31.88
N ALA A 235 -8.56 -0.82 31.53
CA ALA A 235 -7.85 -1.69 32.46
C ALA A 235 -6.50 -1.07 32.89
N GLY A 236 -5.77 -0.47 31.97
CA GLY A 236 -4.53 0.26 32.26
C GLY A 236 -4.74 1.42 33.24
N GLN A 237 -5.84 2.16 33.10
CA GLN A 237 -6.23 3.20 34.06
C GLN A 237 -6.54 2.62 35.44
N ARG A 238 -7.30 1.52 35.51
CA ARG A 238 -7.59 0.82 36.77
C ARG A 238 -6.33 0.31 37.47
N VAL A 239 -5.35 -0.23 36.73
CA VAL A 239 -4.05 -0.67 37.30
C VAL A 239 -3.35 0.46 38.04
N ARG A 240 -3.38 1.70 37.52
CA ARG A 240 -2.72 2.86 38.16
C ARG A 240 -3.34 3.23 39.51
N GLY A 241 -4.62 2.91 39.71
CA GLY A 241 -5.35 3.19 40.95
C GLY A 241 -5.29 2.06 41.99
N LEU A 242 -4.68 0.91 41.67
CA LEU A 242 -4.63 -0.25 42.56
C LEU A 242 -3.31 -0.29 43.36
N ASP A 243 -3.42 -0.53 44.66
CA ASP A 243 -2.27 -0.91 45.48
C ASP A 243 -1.90 -2.37 45.19
N LYS A 244 -0.73 -2.57 44.60
CA LYS A 244 -0.18 -3.89 44.28
C LYS A 244 -0.03 -4.76 45.54
N ALA A 245 0.33 -4.19 46.68
CA ALA A 245 0.53 -4.95 47.92
C ALA A 245 -0.80 -5.25 48.63
N GLY A 246 -1.74 -4.31 48.58
CA GLY A 246 -3.06 -4.42 49.21
C GLY A 246 -4.03 -5.36 48.49
N ASP A 247 -4.01 -5.43 47.15
CA ASP A 247 -4.85 -6.34 46.37
C ASP A 247 -4.12 -6.89 45.14
N VAL A 248 -3.24 -7.85 45.40
CA VAL A 248 -2.45 -8.55 44.36
C VAL A 248 -3.36 -9.22 43.31
N ALA A 249 -4.53 -9.71 43.70
CA ALA A 249 -5.44 -10.42 42.80
C ALA A 249 -6.09 -9.48 41.79
N ALA A 250 -6.65 -8.35 42.25
CA ALA A 250 -7.21 -7.33 41.37
C ALA A 250 -6.12 -6.67 40.51
N TRP A 251 -4.95 -6.35 41.10
CA TRP A 251 -3.82 -5.80 40.35
C TRP A 251 -3.38 -6.73 39.22
N ARG A 252 -3.25 -8.05 39.49
CA ARG A 252 -2.89 -9.05 38.49
C ARG A 252 -3.95 -9.15 37.39
N GLU A 253 -5.23 -9.15 37.75
CA GLU A 253 -6.32 -9.24 36.76
C GLU A 253 -6.35 -8.03 35.84
N GLN A 254 -6.34 -6.82 36.40
CA GLN A 254 -6.36 -5.59 35.60
C GLN A 254 -5.09 -5.46 34.75
N ARG A 255 -3.93 -5.90 35.26
CA ARG A 255 -2.68 -5.91 34.48
C ARG A 255 -2.76 -6.85 33.28
N ARG A 256 -3.42 -8.00 33.38
CA ARG A 256 -3.62 -8.90 32.23
C ARG A 256 -4.46 -8.23 31.14
N ARG A 257 -5.57 -7.59 31.53
CA ARG A 257 -6.43 -6.87 30.58
C ARG A 257 -5.74 -5.66 29.96
N ALA A 258 -4.95 -4.93 30.74
CA ALA A 258 -4.23 -3.74 30.30
C ALA A 258 -3.17 -3.98 29.21
N VAL A 259 -2.76 -5.24 28.98
CA VAL A 259 -1.80 -5.62 27.95
C VAL A 259 -2.42 -6.51 26.87
N PHE A 260 -3.71 -6.80 26.99
CA PHE A 260 -4.45 -7.63 26.04
C PHE A 260 -5.21 -6.74 25.05
N THR A 261 -5.13 -7.09 23.78
CA THR A 261 -6.09 -6.69 22.75
C THR A 261 -6.37 -7.91 21.89
N GLN A 262 -7.63 -8.09 21.52
CA GLN A 262 -8.07 -9.17 20.64
C GLN A 262 -7.41 -9.07 19.27
N TYR A 263 -6.95 -10.21 18.75
CA TYR A 263 -6.62 -10.40 17.35
C TYR A 263 -7.89 -10.61 16.54
N LEU A 264 -7.93 -10.03 15.35
CA LEU A 264 -8.98 -10.18 14.36
C LEU A 264 -8.55 -11.25 13.36
N THR A 265 -9.46 -12.14 13.02
CA THR A 265 -9.33 -13.02 11.85
C THR A 265 -10.43 -12.63 10.87
N ILE A 266 -10.04 -12.09 9.71
CA ILE A 266 -10.97 -11.48 8.76
C ILE A 266 -11.00 -12.35 7.50
N TYR A 267 -12.18 -12.87 7.17
CA TYR A 267 -12.38 -13.74 6.03
C TYR A 267 -12.98 -13.01 4.82
N ARG A 268 -12.75 -13.54 3.62
CA ARG A 268 -13.36 -13.07 2.36
C ARG A 268 -13.12 -11.57 2.10
N THR A 269 -11.89 -11.27 1.68
CA THR A 269 -11.36 -9.92 1.48
C THR A 269 -10.94 -9.65 0.03
N LEU A 270 -11.47 -10.42 -0.94
CA LEU A 270 -11.16 -10.33 -2.37
C LEU A 270 -12.44 -10.48 -3.22
N ALA A 271 -13.46 -9.70 -2.93
CA ALA A 271 -14.79 -9.72 -3.54
C ALA A 271 -15.19 -8.34 -4.09
N ASP A 272 -14.54 -7.91 -5.17
CA ASP A 272 -14.94 -6.72 -5.93
C ASP A 272 -15.73 -7.13 -7.18
N PRO A 273 -17.01 -6.72 -7.34
CA PRO A 273 -17.78 -6.93 -8.56
C PRO A 273 -17.08 -6.47 -9.85
N ALA A 274 -16.23 -5.44 -9.77
CA ALA A 274 -15.48 -4.92 -10.92
C ALA A 274 -14.41 -5.89 -11.46
N TYR A 275 -14.08 -6.96 -10.72
CA TYR A 275 -13.23 -8.06 -11.19
C TYR A 275 -13.93 -8.94 -12.23
N LEU A 276 -15.27 -9.02 -12.20
CA LEU A 276 -16.06 -9.91 -13.07
C LEU A 276 -16.97 -9.15 -14.03
N ASP A 277 -17.28 -7.88 -13.75
CA ASP A 277 -18.10 -7.00 -14.59
C ASP A 277 -17.28 -5.77 -15.02
N LEU A 278 -16.80 -5.80 -16.27
CA LEU A 278 -15.98 -4.72 -16.85
C LEU A 278 -16.77 -3.45 -17.18
N SER A 279 -18.11 -3.45 -17.04
CA SER A 279 -18.90 -2.24 -17.19
C SER A 279 -18.81 -1.31 -15.98
N ILE A 280 -18.45 -1.86 -14.80
CA ILE A 280 -18.22 -1.09 -13.57
C ILE A 280 -16.88 -0.38 -13.68
N ASP A 281 -16.84 0.95 -13.57
CA ASP A 281 -15.59 1.73 -13.71
C ASP A 281 -14.81 1.36 -15.01
N ALA A 282 -15.48 1.34 -16.17
CA ALA A 282 -14.90 0.86 -17.43
C ALA A 282 -13.55 1.52 -17.80
N ASP A 283 -12.53 0.69 -18.04
CA ASP A 283 -11.16 1.06 -18.44
C ASP A 283 -10.52 -0.08 -19.28
N GLU A 284 -9.19 -0.07 -19.49
CA GLU A 284 -8.48 -1.03 -20.34
C GLU A 284 -8.10 -2.33 -19.63
N ARG A 285 -8.52 -2.52 -18.37
CA ARG A 285 -8.12 -3.69 -17.58
C ARG A 285 -8.70 -4.99 -18.15
N PRO A 286 -7.98 -6.11 -18.02
CA PRO A 286 -8.57 -7.43 -18.21
C PRO A 286 -9.52 -7.77 -17.05
N MET A 287 -10.43 -8.72 -17.30
CA MET A 287 -11.23 -9.34 -16.24
C MET A 287 -10.30 -10.06 -15.25
N GLY A 288 -10.64 -10.00 -13.96
CA GLY A 288 -9.86 -10.55 -12.86
C GLY A 288 -9.12 -9.50 -12.03
N SER A 289 -8.12 -9.95 -11.29
CA SER A 289 -7.35 -9.14 -10.34
C SER A 289 -5.92 -9.69 -10.18
N LEU A 290 -4.99 -8.81 -9.81
CA LEU A 290 -3.64 -9.15 -9.36
C LEU A 290 -3.69 -9.98 -8.06
N PHE A 291 -4.65 -9.71 -7.18
CA PHE A 291 -4.82 -10.42 -5.92
C PHE A 291 -5.79 -11.61 -6.02
N ALA A 292 -6.67 -11.61 -7.02
CA ALA A 292 -7.72 -12.62 -7.19
C ALA A 292 -7.59 -13.37 -8.53
N PHE A 293 -6.55 -14.18 -8.66
CA PHE A 293 -6.18 -14.90 -9.90
C PHE A 293 -6.21 -16.44 -9.76
N PRO A 294 -6.60 -17.19 -10.82
CA PRO A 294 -7.30 -16.71 -12.01
C PRO A 294 -8.78 -16.46 -11.76
N ASP A 295 -9.37 -17.16 -10.79
CA ASP A 295 -10.78 -17.07 -10.45
C ASP A 295 -10.96 -16.25 -9.15
N PRO A 296 -11.63 -15.09 -9.21
CA PRO A 296 -11.94 -14.29 -8.02
C PRO A 296 -12.73 -15.06 -6.94
N PHE A 297 -13.59 -16.01 -7.34
CA PHE A 297 -14.32 -16.86 -6.40
C PHE A 297 -13.35 -17.66 -5.51
N GLU A 298 -12.40 -18.37 -6.14
CA GLU A 298 -11.42 -19.17 -5.41
C GLU A 298 -10.52 -18.31 -4.53
N ALA A 299 -10.15 -17.11 -4.98
CA ALA A 299 -9.31 -16.21 -4.21
C ALA A 299 -10.01 -15.66 -2.95
N ASN A 300 -11.30 -15.32 -3.07
CA ASN A 300 -12.08 -14.78 -1.95
C ASN A 300 -12.25 -15.79 -0.80
N TYR A 301 -12.56 -17.05 -1.13
CA TYR A 301 -12.64 -18.14 -0.15
C TYR A 301 -11.28 -18.75 0.20
N GLY A 302 -10.26 -18.44 -0.61
CA GLY A 302 -8.92 -18.99 -0.51
C GLY A 302 -8.10 -18.45 0.66
N ARG A 303 -6.92 -19.06 0.82
CA ARG A 303 -5.95 -18.74 1.89
C ARG A 303 -5.21 -17.40 1.70
N GLY A 304 -5.28 -16.80 0.52
CA GLY A 304 -4.44 -15.66 0.11
C GLY A 304 -5.00 -14.26 0.41
N GLY A 305 -6.17 -14.15 1.03
CA GLY A 305 -6.82 -12.85 1.26
C GLY A 305 -6.01 -11.89 2.14
N LEU A 306 -6.23 -10.60 1.91
CA LEU A 306 -5.58 -9.49 2.60
C LEU A 306 -6.12 -9.30 4.02
N ALA A 307 -5.32 -8.71 4.92
CA ALA A 307 -5.70 -8.40 6.29
C ALA A 307 -6.22 -9.62 7.10
N ARG A 308 -5.76 -10.83 6.75
CA ARG A 308 -6.33 -12.09 7.26
C ARG A 308 -6.27 -12.20 8.78
N THR A 309 -5.13 -11.85 9.36
CA THR A 309 -4.89 -11.90 10.81
C THR A 309 -4.32 -10.57 11.21
N MET A 310 -5.01 -9.84 12.07
CA MET A 310 -4.64 -8.46 12.45
C MET A 310 -4.69 -8.27 13.96
N THR A 311 -3.82 -7.42 14.49
CA THR A 311 -4.10 -6.77 15.77
C THR A 311 -5.21 -5.73 15.55
N ALA A 312 -5.94 -5.38 16.63
CA ALA A 312 -6.94 -4.31 16.57
C ALA A 312 -6.35 -2.98 16.04
N ARG A 313 -5.12 -2.64 16.46
CA ARG A 313 -4.45 -1.41 16.01
C ARG A 313 -3.96 -1.49 14.56
N GLY A 314 -3.45 -2.64 14.12
CA GLY A 314 -3.00 -2.84 12.75
C GLY A 314 -4.15 -2.70 11.76
N TRP A 315 -5.33 -3.26 12.10
CA TRP A 315 -6.56 -3.05 11.32
C TRP A 315 -6.93 -1.58 11.21
N LEU A 316 -7.03 -0.87 12.34
CA LEU A 316 -7.45 0.53 12.36
C LEU A 316 -6.46 1.47 11.65
N SER A 317 -5.16 1.18 11.74
CA SER A 317 -4.11 1.99 11.10
C SER A 317 -3.99 1.73 9.60
N THR A 318 -4.08 0.47 9.17
CA THR A 318 -3.79 0.08 7.77
C THR A 318 -5.06 -0.20 6.94
N TRP A 319 -5.91 -1.13 7.39
CA TRP A 319 -6.90 -1.79 6.53
C TRP A 319 -8.34 -1.34 6.75
N SER A 320 -8.62 -0.57 7.79
CA SER A 320 -9.92 0.07 7.96
C SER A 320 -10.04 1.29 7.05
N GLY A 321 -10.88 1.19 6.02
CA GLY A 321 -11.23 2.35 5.20
C GLY A 321 -12.05 3.42 5.93
N LEU A 322 -12.49 3.16 7.16
CA LEU A 322 -13.16 4.13 8.01
C LEU A 322 -12.18 4.83 8.96
N SER A 323 -11.19 4.11 9.48
CA SER A 323 -10.31 4.64 10.53
C SER A 323 -8.89 5.01 10.08
N SER A 324 -8.34 4.38 9.05
CA SER A 324 -6.94 4.61 8.64
C SER A 324 -6.68 6.07 8.29
N HIS A 325 -5.51 6.58 8.69
CA HIS A 325 -5.04 7.91 8.29
C HIS A 325 -4.29 7.90 6.95
N ALA A 326 -3.96 6.72 6.42
CA ALA A 326 -3.23 6.56 5.16
C ALA A 326 -4.15 6.60 3.93
N LYS A 327 -5.06 7.57 3.89
CA LYS A 327 -6.02 7.77 2.79
C LYS A 327 -5.58 8.97 1.95
N LEU A 328 -5.36 8.77 0.66
CA LEU A 328 -4.88 9.84 -0.22
C LEU A 328 -5.85 11.02 -0.30
N ALA A 329 -7.17 10.78 -0.22
CA ALA A 329 -8.15 11.85 -0.15
C ALA A 329 -7.95 12.80 1.06
N ASP A 330 -7.37 12.30 2.16
CA ASP A 330 -7.11 13.09 3.37
C ASP A 330 -5.68 13.67 3.41
N THR A 331 -4.73 13.04 2.72
CA THR A 331 -3.32 13.45 2.74
C THR A 331 -2.95 14.35 1.57
N MET A 332 -3.40 14.06 0.34
CA MET A 332 -3.05 14.81 -0.86
C MET A 332 -3.39 16.31 -0.80
N PRO A 333 -4.51 16.76 -0.18
CA PRO A 333 -4.77 18.19 0.00
C PRO A 333 -3.70 18.94 0.80
N ARG A 334 -2.88 18.21 1.58
CA ARG A 334 -1.76 18.75 2.37
C ARG A 334 -0.41 18.59 1.69
N VAL A 335 -0.34 17.81 0.60
CA VAL A 335 0.87 17.65 -0.22
C VAL A 335 0.99 18.86 -1.14
N THR A 336 1.79 19.84 -0.73
CA THR A 336 1.98 21.12 -1.44
C THR A 336 3.25 21.19 -2.30
N VAL A 337 4.09 20.15 -2.23
CA VAL A 337 5.32 20.03 -3.03
C VAL A 337 5.01 19.57 -4.45
N PRO A 338 5.89 19.84 -5.45
CA PRO A 338 5.70 19.37 -6.81
C PRO A 338 5.32 17.89 -6.87
N THR A 339 4.28 17.59 -7.63
CA THR A 339 3.60 16.29 -7.62
C THR A 339 3.46 15.74 -9.03
N ILE A 340 3.84 14.47 -9.23
CA ILE A 340 3.53 13.72 -10.45
C ILE A 340 2.86 12.39 -10.11
N LEU A 341 1.81 12.03 -10.85
CA LEU A 341 1.20 10.71 -10.83
C LEU A 341 1.32 10.06 -12.22
N VAL A 342 1.99 8.91 -12.27
CA VAL A 342 2.05 8.03 -13.45
C VAL A 342 1.14 6.84 -13.22
N HIS A 343 0.09 6.70 -14.03
CA HIS A 343 -0.97 5.72 -13.81
C HIS A 343 -1.13 4.75 -14.99
N PRO A 344 -1.03 3.42 -14.76
CA PRO A 344 -1.37 2.42 -15.76
C PRO A 344 -2.87 2.37 -16.05
N THR A 345 -3.27 2.32 -17.32
CA THR A 345 -4.69 2.30 -17.72
C THR A 345 -5.32 0.90 -17.72
N ALA A 346 -4.50 -0.17 -17.69
CA ALA A 346 -4.94 -1.56 -17.57
C ALA A 346 -4.70 -2.14 -16.16
N ASP A 347 -4.69 -1.27 -15.15
CA ASP A 347 -4.55 -1.63 -13.74
C ASP A 347 -5.79 -2.37 -13.23
N THR A 348 -5.59 -3.54 -12.61
CA THR A 348 -6.70 -4.36 -12.11
C THR A 348 -7.16 -3.97 -10.71
N GLU A 349 -6.41 -3.13 -9.99
CA GLU A 349 -6.71 -2.74 -8.60
C GLU A 349 -7.05 -1.26 -8.45
N ILE A 350 -6.32 -0.38 -9.15
CA ILE A 350 -6.49 1.06 -9.02
C ILE A 350 -7.23 1.60 -10.25
N ARG A 351 -8.41 2.16 -10.05
CA ARG A 351 -9.26 2.64 -11.15
C ARG A 351 -8.82 4.04 -11.63
N MET A 352 -9.08 4.31 -12.91
CA MET A 352 -8.81 5.62 -13.55
C MET A 352 -9.41 6.80 -12.78
N ARG A 353 -10.62 6.64 -12.23
CA ARG A 353 -11.27 7.68 -11.41
C ARG A 353 -10.50 7.98 -10.12
N GLN A 354 -9.94 6.95 -9.47
CA GLN A 354 -9.18 7.12 -8.22
C GLN A 354 -7.87 7.84 -8.49
N ALA A 355 -7.19 7.53 -9.60
CA ALA A 355 -6.00 8.26 -10.02
C ALA A 355 -6.29 9.74 -10.28
N LYS A 356 -7.40 10.06 -10.94
CA LYS A 356 -7.85 11.45 -11.16
C LYS A 356 -8.18 12.16 -9.85
N GLU A 357 -8.95 11.52 -8.96
CA GLU A 357 -9.26 12.03 -7.62
C GLU A 357 -7.99 12.36 -6.81
N ILE A 358 -6.94 11.54 -6.89
CA ILE A 358 -5.65 11.78 -6.22
C ILE A 358 -4.99 13.06 -6.72
N VAL A 359 -4.93 13.28 -8.04
CA VAL A 359 -4.29 14.47 -8.62
C VAL A 359 -5.13 15.72 -8.40
N ASP A 360 -6.44 15.63 -8.60
CA ASP A 360 -7.37 16.74 -8.44
C ASP A 360 -7.44 17.23 -6.99
N SER A 361 -7.17 16.35 -6.02
CA SER A 361 -7.11 16.68 -4.60
C SER A 361 -5.73 17.12 -4.11
N ALA A 362 -4.69 17.10 -4.95
CA ALA A 362 -3.36 17.50 -4.53
C ALA A 362 -3.31 18.99 -4.14
N GLY A 363 -2.72 19.30 -3.00
CA GLY A 363 -2.50 20.68 -2.53
C GLY A 363 -1.37 21.41 -3.28
N ALA A 364 -0.71 20.73 -4.21
CA ALA A 364 0.42 21.23 -4.97
C ALA A 364 -0.03 22.16 -6.09
N ALA A 365 0.69 23.27 -6.27
CA ALA A 365 0.47 24.18 -7.42
C ALA A 365 1.06 23.64 -8.72
N ASP A 366 2.03 22.73 -8.62
CA ASP A 366 2.71 22.07 -9.75
C ASP A 366 2.35 20.59 -9.72
N THR A 367 1.35 20.22 -10.52
CA THR A 367 0.85 18.86 -10.66
C THR A 367 1.03 18.35 -12.09
N THR A 368 1.38 17.08 -12.23
CA THR A 368 1.48 16.38 -13.52
C THR A 368 0.77 15.04 -13.41
N TYR A 369 -0.10 14.74 -14.38
CA TYR A 369 -0.78 13.44 -14.48
C TYR A 369 -0.45 12.80 -15.82
N VAL A 370 0.00 11.56 -15.78
CA VAL A 370 0.42 10.79 -16.95
C VAL A 370 -0.29 9.45 -16.92
N GLU A 371 -0.96 9.11 -18.02
CA GLU A 371 -1.56 7.81 -18.23
C GLU A 371 -0.64 6.97 -19.13
N LEU A 372 -0.42 5.70 -18.77
CA LEU A 372 0.33 4.73 -19.57
C LEU A 372 -0.63 3.71 -20.16
N ALA A 373 -0.98 3.92 -21.43
CA ALA A 373 -1.93 3.11 -22.18
C ALA A 373 -1.53 1.62 -22.19
N GLY A 374 -2.46 0.72 -21.88
CA GLY A 374 -2.27 -0.73 -21.82
C GLY A 374 -1.32 -1.23 -20.71
N ALA A 375 -0.75 -0.37 -19.88
CA ALA A 375 0.21 -0.79 -18.86
C ALA A 375 -0.50 -1.50 -17.69
N PRO A 376 0.07 -2.60 -17.15
CA PRO A 376 -0.45 -3.26 -15.94
C PRO A 376 0.03 -2.55 -14.67
N HIS A 377 -0.46 -2.97 -13.49
CA HIS A 377 -0.17 -2.35 -12.18
C HIS A 377 1.33 -2.12 -11.87
N TYR A 378 2.20 -3.07 -12.22
CA TYR A 378 3.66 -2.96 -12.02
C TYR A 378 4.43 -2.56 -13.29
N LEU A 379 3.72 -2.03 -14.28
CA LEU A 379 4.24 -1.44 -15.50
C LEU A 379 5.10 -2.39 -16.35
N GLU A 380 4.94 -3.72 -16.24
CA GLU A 380 5.66 -4.66 -17.11
C GLU A 380 5.51 -4.26 -18.59
N GLY A 381 6.64 -4.20 -19.31
CA GLY A 381 6.71 -3.69 -20.69
C GLY A 381 6.77 -2.17 -20.84
N HIS A 382 6.48 -1.40 -19.79
CA HIS A 382 6.35 0.07 -19.83
C HIS A 382 7.26 0.80 -18.83
N ARG A 383 8.01 0.08 -17.96
CA ARG A 383 8.87 0.67 -16.92
C ARG A 383 9.87 1.69 -17.45
N ARG A 384 10.56 1.41 -18.56
CA ARG A 384 11.56 2.33 -19.13
C ARG A 384 10.93 3.66 -19.55
N GLU A 385 9.77 3.59 -20.21
CA GLU A 385 9.00 4.78 -20.61
C GLU A 385 8.56 5.57 -19.37
N ALA A 386 7.96 4.88 -18.39
CA ALA A 386 7.51 5.49 -17.15
C ALA A 386 8.64 6.20 -16.39
N LEU A 387 9.80 5.55 -16.26
CA LEU A 387 10.93 6.13 -15.53
C LEU A 387 11.68 7.20 -16.33
N ALA A 388 11.62 7.19 -17.66
CA ALA A 388 12.10 8.31 -18.47
C ALA A 388 11.25 9.57 -18.19
N ILE A 389 9.92 9.43 -18.16
CA ILE A 389 9.00 10.53 -17.82
C ILE A 389 9.28 11.07 -16.41
N VAL A 390 9.48 10.19 -15.43
CA VAL A 390 9.83 10.59 -14.05
C VAL A 390 11.21 11.29 -14.01
N ALA A 391 12.20 10.78 -14.74
CA ALA A 391 13.53 11.38 -14.79
C ALA A 391 13.53 12.77 -15.42
N ASP A 392 12.76 12.97 -16.50
CA ASP A 392 12.57 14.28 -17.14
C ASP A 392 11.86 15.25 -16.20
N TRP A 393 10.82 14.78 -15.50
CA TRP A 393 10.09 15.58 -14.51
C TRP A 393 10.98 16.02 -13.34
N LEU A 394 11.83 15.11 -12.84
CA LEU A 394 12.83 15.40 -11.81
C LEU A 394 13.86 16.42 -12.32
N GLY A 395 14.38 16.24 -13.53
CA GLY A 395 15.42 17.09 -14.10
C GLY A 395 14.97 18.53 -14.33
N ALA A 396 13.69 18.73 -14.64
CA ALA A 396 13.11 20.07 -14.78
C ALA A 396 12.99 20.83 -13.44
N ARG A 397 13.09 20.16 -12.29
CA ARG A 397 12.76 20.73 -10.96
C ARG A 397 13.90 20.67 -9.95
N PHE A 398 14.76 19.65 -10.05
CA PHE A 398 15.72 19.30 -9.02
C PHE A 398 17.12 18.95 -9.57
N ALA A 399 17.49 19.44 -10.76
CA ALA A 399 18.83 19.18 -11.36
C ALA A 399 19.98 19.97 -10.70
#